data_AF-A0A926WKS9-F1
#
_entry.id   AF-A0A926WKS9-F1
#
_cell.length_a   1.000
_cell.length_b   1.000
_cell.length_c   1.000
_cell.angle_alpha   90.00
_cell.angle_beta   90.00
_cell.angle_gamma   90.00
#
_symmetry.space_group_name_H-M   'P 1'
#
loop_
_entity.id
_entity.type
_entity.pdbx_description
1 polymer ?
#
loop_
_entity_poly.entity_id
_entity_poly.type
_entity_poly.pdbx_seq_one_letter_code
_entity_poly.pdbx_strand_id
1 'polypeptide(L)'
;MKSICNQIKATVAVAAVSSVATFVNIPSANAALFGLNWTGAQGYSAKGQFSFSDNFSGSVVTQNQLETFTLSFFNPTGNLLKTFAYDFSSPTTSPSSSFNFNFDTVTKTILQSGSYNTSTGFDLGNEATFSGNGLLFYTFQDSSQGLATATIFLKPDDLNPETCVISGGCNYDFGGQLTANRIPEPGTIFGLLVLGSVAGFLKKKSASASAIKLT
;
A
#
# COMPACT_ATOMS: atom_id res chain seq x y z
N MET A 1 -43.10 -49.07 25.18
CA MET A 1 -41.70 -49.45 25.45
C MET A 1 -40.87 -49.08 24.23
N LYS A 2 -39.82 -48.26 24.40
CA LYS A 2 -38.65 -48.03 23.50
C LYS A 2 -38.98 -47.71 22.02
N SER A 3 -38.52 -46.63 21.39
CA SER A 3 -37.10 -46.33 21.16
C SER A 3 -37.05 -45.18 20.14
N ILE A 4 -36.44 -44.02 20.46
CA ILE A 4 -35.06 -43.60 20.15
C ILE A 4 -35.08 -42.44 19.14
N CYS A 5 -34.68 -41.28 19.65
CA CYS A 5 -34.27 -40.09 18.93
C CYS A 5 -33.16 -40.41 17.95
N ASN A 6 -33.34 -40.08 16.66
CA ASN A 6 -32.23 -39.98 15.74
C ASN A 6 -31.87 -38.51 15.49
N GLN A 7 -30.66 -38.19 15.92
CA GLN A 7 -29.98 -36.91 15.78
C GLN A 7 -29.73 -36.63 14.30
N ILE A 8 -30.18 -35.46 13.82
CA ILE A 8 -29.80 -34.95 12.50
C ILE A 8 -28.36 -34.45 12.62
N LYS A 9 -27.42 -35.23 12.08
CA LYS A 9 -26.04 -34.82 11.86
C LYS A 9 -26.05 -33.66 10.85
N ALA A 10 -25.65 -32.48 11.30
CA ALA A 10 -25.41 -31.34 10.42
C ALA A 10 -24.16 -31.60 9.57
N THR A 11 -24.36 -31.82 8.27
CA THR A 11 -23.27 -31.83 7.28
C THR A 11 -22.92 -30.39 6.96
N VAL A 12 -21.76 -29.93 7.44
CA VAL A 12 -21.18 -28.64 7.05
C VAL A 12 -20.61 -28.78 5.64
N ALA A 13 -21.27 -28.18 4.65
CA ALA A 13 -20.71 -28.01 3.32
C ALA A 13 -19.61 -26.94 3.39
N VAL A 14 -18.36 -27.36 3.24
CA VAL A 14 -17.24 -26.44 3.04
C VAL A 14 -17.36 -25.91 1.62
N ALA A 15 -17.82 -24.67 1.47
CA ALA A 15 -17.76 -23.96 0.21
C ALA A 15 -16.29 -23.69 -0.11
N ALA A 16 -15.76 -24.39 -1.12
CA ALA A 16 -14.48 -24.08 -1.71
C ALA A 16 -14.60 -22.69 -2.36
N VAL A 17 -14.03 -21.66 -1.71
CA VAL A 17 -13.83 -20.35 -2.33
C VAL A 17 -12.76 -20.53 -3.39
N SER A 18 -13.17 -20.67 -4.64
CA SER A 18 -12.29 -20.61 -5.81
C SER A 18 -11.82 -19.16 -5.98
N SER A 19 -10.65 -18.86 -5.42
CA SER A 19 -9.96 -17.59 -5.60
C SER A 19 -9.65 -17.38 -7.07
N VAL A 20 -10.29 -16.38 -7.69
CA VAL A 20 -9.88 -15.87 -9.00
C VAL A 20 -8.54 -15.17 -8.80
N ALA A 21 -7.45 -15.89 -9.08
CA ALA A 21 -6.11 -15.31 -9.17
C ALA A 21 -5.94 -14.64 -10.54
N THR A 22 -6.51 -13.46 -10.72
CA THR A 22 -6.09 -12.55 -11.80
C THR A 22 -4.91 -11.72 -11.30
N PHE A 23 -3.71 -12.31 -11.38
CA PHE A 23 -2.44 -11.58 -11.29
C PHE A 23 -1.64 -11.86 -12.55
N VAL A 24 -1.78 -11.00 -13.55
CA VAL A 24 -0.75 -10.85 -14.59
C VAL A 24 -0.53 -9.38 -14.85
N ASN A 25 0.24 -8.78 -13.97
CA ASN A 25 1.36 -7.94 -14.38
C ASN A 25 2.50 -8.32 -13.44
N ILE A 26 3.28 -9.34 -13.83
CA ILE A 26 4.46 -9.75 -13.07
C ILE A 26 5.41 -8.56 -13.18
N PRO A 27 5.66 -7.80 -12.09
CA PRO A 27 6.69 -6.77 -12.12
C PRO A 27 7.97 -7.45 -12.61
N SER A 28 8.72 -6.78 -13.48
CA SER A 28 10.04 -7.25 -13.86
C SER A 28 10.81 -7.67 -12.61
N ALA A 29 11.59 -8.75 -12.67
CA ALA A 29 12.31 -9.32 -11.52
C ALA A 29 13.33 -8.37 -10.84
N ASN A 30 13.33 -7.08 -11.23
CA ASN A 30 14.19 -6.01 -10.77
C ASN A 30 13.40 -4.73 -10.39
N ALA A 31 12.09 -4.82 -10.12
CA ALA A 31 11.27 -3.68 -9.70
C ALA A 31 10.82 -3.84 -8.24
N ALA A 32 11.25 -2.91 -7.39
CA ALA A 32 10.80 -2.84 -6.01
C ALA A 32 9.36 -2.31 -5.95
N LEU A 33 8.46 -3.01 -5.26
CA LEU A 33 7.07 -2.61 -5.07
C LEU A 33 6.78 -2.26 -3.61
N PHE A 34 6.17 -1.10 -3.38
CA PHE A 34 5.78 -0.63 -2.04
C PHE A 34 4.31 -0.24 -2.00
N GLY A 35 3.60 -0.68 -0.97
CA GLY A 35 2.24 -0.26 -0.68
C GLY A 35 2.23 1.03 0.14
N LEU A 36 1.35 1.95 -0.23
CA LEU A 36 1.15 3.25 0.39
C LEU A 36 -0.08 3.25 1.29
N ASN A 37 0.02 3.86 2.47
CA ASN A 37 -1.11 4.09 3.36
C ASN A 37 -1.00 5.45 4.04
N TRP A 38 -2.12 6.16 4.12
CA TRP A 38 -2.26 7.39 4.90
C TRP A 38 -3.62 7.42 5.60
N THR A 39 -3.66 8.08 6.76
CA THR A 39 -4.89 8.36 7.51
C THR A 39 -4.75 9.76 8.10
N GLY A 40 -5.69 10.63 7.76
CA GLY A 40 -5.76 11.99 8.28
C GLY A 40 -6.46 12.06 9.64
N ALA A 41 -6.41 13.24 10.25
CA ALA A 41 -6.99 13.48 11.59
C ALA A 41 -8.52 13.40 11.62
N GLN A 42 -9.19 13.67 10.50
CA GLN A 42 -10.65 13.64 10.35
C GLN A 42 -11.17 12.31 9.79
N GLY A 43 -10.31 11.30 9.65
CA GLY A 43 -10.68 9.95 9.22
C GLY A 43 -10.71 9.75 7.71
N TYR A 44 -10.27 10.73 6.92
CA TYR A 44 -9.97 10.48 5.51
C TYR A 44 -8.77 9.54 5.41
N SER A 45 -8.71 8.75 4.34
CA SER A 45 -7.63 7.80 4.16
C SER A 45 -7.19 7.71 2.72
N ALA A 46 -5.98 7.21 2.52
CA ALA A 46 -5.47 6.90 1.19
C ALA A 46 -4.75 5.55 1.17
N LYS A 47 -4.89 4.84 0.06
CA LYS A 47 -4.24 3.55 -0.21
C LYS A 47 -3.72 3.51 -1.63
N GLY A 48 -2.56 2.91 -1.82
CA GLY A 48 -1.94 2.89 -3.13
C GLY A 48 -0.67 2.06 -3.16
N GLN A 49 0.12 2.28 -4.19
CA GLN A 49 1.42 1.65 -4.35
C GLN A 49 2.29 2.43 -5.34
N PHE A 50 3.60 2.26 -5.23
CA PHE A 50 4.56 2.76 -6.22
C PHE A 50 5.63 1.72 -6.49
N SER A 51 6.26 1.81 -7.66
CA SER A 51 7.40 0.98 -8.04
C SER A 51 8.55 1.80 -8.61
N PHE A 52 9.75 1.26 -8.45
CA PHE A 52 10.99 1.77 -9.01
C PHE A 52 11.97 0.62 -9.23
N SER A 53 13.00 0.82 -10.06
CA SER A 53 14.00 -0.23 -10.29
C SER A 53 14.90 -0.46 -9.07
N ASP A 54 15.18 -1.73 -8.75
CA ASP A 54 16.01 -2.13 -7.61
C ASP A 54 17.43 -1.53 -7.62
N ASN A 55 17.91 -1.07 -8.79
CA ASN A 55 19.19 -0.40 -8.93
C ASN A 55 19.31 0.91 -8.11
N PHE A 56 18.19 1.49 -7.67
CA PHE A 56 18.15 2.68 -6.81
C PHE A 56 18.17 2.35 -5.31
N SER A 57 18.29 1.07 -4.93
CA SER A 57 18.45 0.66 -3.53
C SER A 57 19.66 1.34 -2.88
N GLY A 58 19.49 1.85 -1.65
CA GLY A 58 20.54 2.59 -0.93
C GLY A 58 20.59 4.09 -1.24
N SER A 59 19.62 4.61 -2.00
CA SER A 59 19.50 6.03 -2.34
C SER A 59 18.10 6.59 -2.05
N VAL A 60 17.90 7.89 -2.29
CA VAL A 60 16.57 8.50 -2.34
C VAL A 60 16.03 8.40 -3.76
N VAL A 61 14.89 7.72 -3.91
CA VAL A 61 14.13 7.62 -5.15
C VAL A 61 13.26 8.86 -5.29
N THR A 62 13.45 9.56 -6.40
CA THR A 62 12.71 10.76 -6.78
C THR A 62 11.67 10.45 -7.87
N GLN A 63 10.82 11.43 -8.21
CA GLN A 63 9.81 11.27 -9.26
C GLN A 63 10.34 10.69 -10.59
N ASN A 64 11.56 11.07 -11.01
CA ASN A 64 12.13 10.65 -12.30
C ASN A 64 12.62 9.20 -12.29
N GLN A 65 12.58 8.55 -11.14
CA GLN A 65 13.04 7.18 -10.92
C GLN A 65 11.87 6.24 -10.58
N LEU A 66 10.65 6.77 -10.52
CA LEU A 66 9.44 5.97 -10.42
C LEU A 66 9.12 5.33 -11.77
N GLU A 67 8.62 4.10 -11.72
CA GLU A 67 8.02 3.43 -12.88
C GLU A 67 6.50 3.63 -12.85
N THR A 68 5.88 3.34 -11.69
CA THR A 68 4.44 3.50 -11.47
C THR A 68 4.17 4.14 -10.12
N PHE A 69 3.07 4.89 -10.03
CA PHE A 69 2.55 5.43 -8.78
C PHE A 69 1.02 5.42 -8.82
N THR A 70 0.39 4.95 -7.76
CA THR A 70 -1.06 4.98 -7.60
C THR A 70 -1.42 5.38 -6.19
N LEU A 71 -2.44 6.21 -6.02
CA LEU A 71 -2.99 6.57 -4.72
C LEU A 71 -4.48 6.91 -4.83
N SER A 72 -5.30 6.14 -4.11
CA SER A 72 -6.75 6.30 -4.02
C SER A 72 -7.13 6.91 -2.68
N PHE A 73 -7.97 7.94 -2.70
CA PHE A 73 -8.47 8.65 -1.52
C PHE A 73 -9.88 8.24 -1.17
N PHE A 74 -10.18 8.12 0.12
CA PHE A 74 -11.47 7.72 0.64
C PHE A 74 -11.93 8.71 1.71
N ASN A 75 -13.23 8.98 1.73
CA ASN A 75 -13.85 9.74 2.81
C ASN A 75 -13.97 8.88 4.10
N PRO A 76 -14.37 9.46 5.24
CA PRO A 76 -14.48 8.72 6.51
C PRO A 76 -15.49 7.56 6.50
N THR A 77 -16.46 7.56 5.57
CA THR A 77 -17.40 6.44 5.40
C THR A 77 -16.86 5.33 4.48
N GLY A 78 -15.64 5.50 3.94
CA GLY A 78 -14.98 4.54 3.05
C GLY A 78 -15.32 4.69 1.56
N ASN A 79 -16.03 5.76 1.16
CA ASN A 79 -16.34 6.02 -0.24
C ASN A 79 -15.12 6.60 -0.96
N LEU A 80 -14.84 6.10 -2.17
CA LEU A 80 -13.77 6.61 -3.03
C LEU A 80 -14.07 8.06 -3.45
N LEU A 81 -13.07 8.93 -3.31
CA LEU A 81 -13.10 10.33 -3.71
C LEU A 81 -12.39 10.53 -5.05
N LYS A 82 -11.14 10.07 -5.14
CA LYS A 82 -10.29 10.24 -6.32
C LYS A 82 -9.18 9.19 -6.34
N THR A 83 -8.75 8.81 -7.54
CA THR A 83 -7.54 8.02 -7.74
C THR A 83 -6.57 8.79 -8.62
N PHE A 84 -5.32 8.86 -8.19
CA PHE A 84 -4.19 9.26 -9.01
C PHE A 84 -3.49 8.00 -9.47
N ALA A 85 -3.24 7.87 -10.77
CA ALA A 85 -2.58 6.72 -11.35
C ALA A 85 -1.62 7.21 -12.44
N TYR A 86 -0.33 7.12 -12.13
CA TYR A 86 0.75 7.58 -12.97
C TYR A 86 1.57 6.38 -13.44
N ASP A 87 1.81 6.36 -14.74
CA ASP A 87 2.81 5.52 -15.38
C ASP A 87 3.82 6.47 -16.02
N PHE A 88 5.02 6.50 -15.45
CA PHE A 88 6.10 7.42 -15.80
C PHE A 88 6.83 7.00 -17.09
N SER A 89 6.56 5.80 -17.60
CA SER A 89 7.01 5.37 -18.92
C SER A 89 6.10 5.86 -20.05
N SER A 90 4.90 6.33 -19.71
CA SER A 90 3.85 6.70 -20.66
C SER A 90 3.62 8.22 -20.69
N PRO A 91 3.73 8.87 -21.86
CA PRO A 91 3.59 10.32 -21.97
C PRO A 91 2.16 10.82 -21.71
N THR A 92 1.17 9.94 -21.67
CA THR A 92 -0.25 10.30 -21.48
C THR A 92 -0.72 10.20 -20.03
N THR A 93 0.10 9.61 -19.17
CA THR A 93 -0.20 9.35 -17.75
C THR A 93 0.91 9.87 -16.84
N SER A 94 1.86 10.62 -17.38
CA SER A 94 2.84 11.34 -16.59
C SER A 94 2.15 12.47 -15.81
N PRO A 95 2.50 12.66 -14.53
CA PRO A 95 1.90 13.70 -13.72
C PRO A 95 2.30 15.10 -14.21
N SER A 96 1.59 16.11 -13.72
CA SER A 96 1.97 17.52 -13.87
C SER A 96 3.40 17.81 -13.38
N SER A 97 3.97 18.94 -13.82
CA SER A 97 5.31 19.40 -13.39
C SER A 97 5.42 19.71 -11.90
N SER A 98 4.31 19.78 -11.18
CA SER A 98 4.25 19.99 -9.73
C SER A 98 4.32 18.70 -8.91
N PHE A 99 4.24 17.51 -9.52
CA PHE A 99 4.44 16.27 -8.77
C PHE A 99 5.83 16.27 -8.12
N ASN A 100 5.89 15.86 -6.87
CA ASN A 100 7.12 15.74 -6.13
C ASN A 100 7.02 14.56 -5.17
N PHE A 101 7.91 13.59 -5.35
CA PHE A 101 7.93 12.39 -4.55
C PHE A 101 9.37 12.05 -4.23
N ASN A 102 9.64 11.80 -2.94
CA ASN A 102 10.97 11.47 -2.45
C ASN A 102 10.85 10.31 -1.45
N PHE A 103 11.46 9.17 -1.77
CA PHE A 103 11.42 7.97 -0.94
C PHE A 103 12.84 7.52 -0.60
N ASP A 104 13.17 7.51 0.70
CA ASP A 104 14.43 6.99 1.18
C ASP A 104 14.36 5.46 1.28
N THR A 105 15.10 4.78 0.40
CA THR A 105 15.13 3.32 0.32
C THR A 105 15.84 2.65 1.50
N VAL A 106 16.70 3.38 2.24
CA VAL A 106 17.42 2.88 3.41
C VAL A 106 16.48 2.82 4.61
N THR A 107 15.81 3.94 4.90
CA THR A 107 14.85 4.01 6.01
C THR A 107 13.47 3.50 5.67
N LYS A 108 13.18 3.31 4.37
CA LYS A 108 11.86 2.95 3.81
C LYS A 108 10.78 3.97 4.18
N THR A 109 11.14 5.25 4.11
CA THR A 109 10.23 6.35 4.46
C THR A 109 10.03 7.29 3.29
N ILE A 110 8.81 7.82 3.17
CA ILE A 110 8.51 8.90 2.24
C ILE A 110 8.87 10.20 2.95
N LEU A 111 9.70 11.01 2.32
CA LEU A 111 10.17 12.27 2.89
C LEU A 111 9.05 13.31 2.80
N GLN A 112 8.64 13.80 3.97
CA GLN A 112 7.45 14.66 4.14
C GLN A 112 7.70 15.76 5.19
N SER A 113 8.96 16.09 5.48
CA SER A 113 9.35 17.06 6.50
C SER A 113 9.53 18.49 5.96
N GLY A 114 9.58 18.66 4.63
CA GLY A 114 9.68 19.96 3.97
C GLY A 114 8.42 20.34 3.19
N SER A 115 8.43 21.56 2.64
CA SER A 115 7.39 22.04 1.73
C SER A 115 7.29 21.22 0.44
N TYR A 116 6.10 21.18 -0.14
CA TYR A 116 5.68 20.33 -1.26
C TYR A 116 6.64 20.23 -2.45
N ASN A 117 7.46 21.25 -2.72
CA ASN A 117 8.38 21.31 -3.86
C ASN A 117 9.87 21.11 -3.50
N THR A 118 10.19 20.68 -2.28
CA THR A 118 11.58 20.44 -1.85
C THR A 118 11.93 18.95 -1.84
N SER A 119 13.22 18.62 -1.73
CA SER A 119 13.70 17.23 -1.66
C SER A 119 13.24 16.46 -0.42
N THR A 120 12.68 17.15 0.57
CA THR A 120 12.11 16.53 1.78
C THR A 120 10.59 16.70 1.87
N GLY A 121 9.97 17.23 0.82
CA GLY A 121 8.52 17.38 0.72
C GLY A 121 7.87 16.38 -0.23
N PHE A 122 6.56 16.54 -0.36
CA PHE A 122 5.70 15.69 -1.16
C PHE A 122 4.56 16.50 -1.79
N ASP A 123 4.26 16.21 -3.04
CA ASP A 123 3.13 16.75 -3.79
C ASP A 123 2.66 15.72 -4.83
N LEU A 124 1.36 15.45 -4.92
CA LEU A 124 0.81 14.69 -6.05
C LEU A 124 0.72 15.51 -7.34
N GLY A 125 1.04 16.79 -7.26
CA GLY A 125 0.90 17.73 -8.34
C GLY A 125 -0.55 18.12 -8.61
N ASN A 126 -0.68 19.16 -9.40
CA ASN A 126 -1.95 19.70 -9.84
C ASN A 126 -2.39 18.91 -11.07
N GLU A 127 -3.21 17.88 -10.91
CA GLU A 127 -4.08 17.43 -12.00
C GLU A 127 -5.16 18.50 -12.20
N ALA A 128 -4.76 19.64 -12.76
CA ALA A 128 -5.65 20.74 -13.04
C ALA A 128 -6.77 20.25 -13.95
N THR A 129 -8.00 20.40 -13.45
CA THR A 129 -9.22 20.59 -14.23
C THR A 129 -9.66 19.45 -15.14
N PHE A 130 -10.61 18.63 -14.68
CA PHE A 130 -11.89 18.52 -15.37
C PHE A 130 -13.01 18.38 -14.32
N SER A 131 -13.87 19.41 -14.26
CA SER A 131 -15.15 19.46 -13.52
C SER A 131 -15.12 19.33 -11.98
N GLY A 132 -14.79 20.43 -11.30
CA GLY A 132 -15.49 20.85 -10.06
C GLY A 132 -15.22 20.09 -8.76
N ASN A 133 -14.30 19.12 -8.73
CA ASN A 133 -13.90 18.41 -7.50
C ASN A 133 -12.39 18.12 -7.50
N GLY A 134 -11.58 19.16 -7.68
CA GLY A 134 -10.13 19.01 -7.57
C GLY A 134 -9.75 18.63 -6.13
N LEU A 135 -8.81 17.71 -5.99
CA LEU A 135 -8.34 17.19 -4.71
C LEU A 135 -6.83 17.33 -4.75
N LEU A 136 -6.29 18.04 -3.76
CA LEU A 136 -4.85 18.29 -3.64
C LEU A 136 -4.33 17.55 -2.42
N PHE A 137 -3.12 17.02 -2.54
CA PHE A 137 -2.47 16.25 -1.49
C PHE A 137 -0.97 16.56 -1.48
N TYR A 138 -0.54 17.38 -0.53
CA TYR A 138 0.82 17.90 -0.49
C TYR A 138 1.25 18.26 0.93
N THR A 139 2.56 18.36 1.16
CA THR A 139 3.14 18.83 2.42
C THR A 139 3.31 20.34 2.43
N PHE A 140 2.87 21.02 3.49
CA PHE A 140 3.05 22.46 3.65
C PHE A 140 3.72 22.76 4.98
N GLN A 141 4.74 23.61 4.93
CA GLN A 141 5.49 24.08 6.09
C GLN A 141 5.52 25.60 6.09
N ASP A 142 4.98 26.21 7.14
CA ASP A 142 5.05 27.66 7.36
C ASP A 142 5.21 27.93 8.85
N SER A 143 6.44 28.27 9.25
CA SER A 143 6.78 28.58 10.63
C SER A 143 6.11 29.86 11.13
N SER A 144 5.75 30.79 10.23
CA SER A 144 5.04 32.01 10.60
C SER A 144 3.59 31.75 11.02
N GLN A 145 3.02 30.62 10.57
CA GLN A 145 1.68 30.16 10.92
C GLN A 145 1.67 29.08 12.01
N GLY A 146 2.80 28.87 12.69
CA GLY A 146 2.92 27.93 13.81
C GLY A 146 3.06 26.46 13.40
N LEU A 147 3.25 26.16 12.10
CA LEU A 147 3.56 24.81 11.64
C LEU A 147 5.06 24.55 11.82
N ALA A 148 5.43 24.07 13.01
CA ALA A 148 6.81 23.71 13.34
C ALA A 148 7.36 22.54 12.48
N THR A 149 6.45 21.74 11.90
CA THR A 149 6.76 20.63 10.99
C THR A 149 5.84 20.68 9.78
N ALA A 150 6.33 20.22 8.63
CA ALA A 150 5.48 20.07 7.46
C ALA A 150 4.29 19.15 7.76
N THR A 151 3.12 19.56 7.27
CA THR A 151 1.85 18.86 7.49
C THR A 151 1.27 18.49 6.13
N ILE A 152 0.71 17.30 6.01
CA ILE A 152 -0.01 16.89 4.80
C ILE A 152 -1.39 17.54 4.80
N PHE A 153 -1.76 18.13 3.67
CA PHE A 153 -3.09 18.70 3.46
C PHE A 153 -3.84 17.91 2.41
N LEU A 154 -5.06 17.50 2.76
CA LEU A 154 -6.07 17.02 1.82
C LEU A 154 -7.13 18.12 1.69
N LYS A 155 -7.30 18.70 0.49
CA LYS A 155 -8.23 19.81 0.30
C LYS A 155 -8.92 19.80 -1.07
N PRO A 156 -10.09 20.46 -1.20
CA PRO A 156 -10.60 20.85 -2.50
C PRO A 156 -9.72 21.97 -3.12
N ASP A 157 -9.68 22.06 -4.45
CA ASP A 157 -8.82 23.02 -5.19
C ASP A 157 -8.99 24.48 -4.74
N ASP A 158 -10.18 24.86 -4.27
CA ASP A 158 -10.62 26.26 -4.17
C ASP A 158 -10.18 27.02 -2.90
N LEU A 159 -9.51 26.35 -1.95
CA LEU A 159 -9.08 26.98 -0.68
C LEU A 159 -7.55 27.01 -0.56
N ASN A 160 -6.93 28.13 -0.21
CA ASN A 160 -5.50 28.15 0.13
C ASN A 160 -5.27 27.50 1.51
N PRO A 161 -4.11 26.85 1.73
CA PRO A 161 -3.80 26.20 3.01
C PRO A 161 -3.76 27.20 4.18
N GLU A 162 -3.41 28.45 3.90
CA GLU A 162 -3.37 29.57 4.84
C GLU A 162 -4.76 29.83 5.46
N THR A 163 -5.82 29.85 4.64
CA THR A 163 -7.20 29.97 5.14
C THR A 163 -7.59 28.75 5.96
N CYS A 164 -7.15 27.54 5.60
CA CYS A 164 -7.45 26.36 6.42
C CYS A 164 -6.80 26.43 7.80
N VAL A 165 -5.50 26.75 7.90
CA VAL A 165 -4.78 26.80 9.18
C VAL A 165 -5.39 27.86 10.09
N ILE A 166 -5.74 29.04 9.54
CA ILE A 166 -6.30 30.15 10.31
C ILE A 166 -7.77 29.92 10.70
N SER A 167 -8.58 29.30 9.83
CA SER A 167 -10.02 29.10 10.07
C SER A 167 -10.38 27.79 10.78
N GLY A 168 -9.46 26.83 10.85
CA GLY A 168 -9.71 25.48 11.39
C GLY A 168 -10.63 24.61 10.53
N GLY A 169 -10.99 25.07 9.32
CA GLY A 169 -12.01 24.47 8.46
C GLY A 169 -11.46 23.85 7.18
N CYS A 170 -10.46 22.96 7.27
CA CYS A 170 -10.09 22.13 6.12
C CYS A 170 -11.24 21.16 5.80
N ASN A 171 -11.97 21.42 4.71
CA ASN A 171 -13.12 20.62 4.26
C ASN A 171 -12.86 19.11 4.14
N TYR A 172 -11.62 18.67 3.91
CA TYR A 172 -11.26 17.25 3.89
C TYR A 172 -10.39 16.85 5.09
N ASP A 173 -9.08 17.08 5.09
CA ASP A 173 -8.24 16.63 6.22
C ASP A 173 -6.87 17.32 6.29
N PHE A 174 -6.25 17.28 7.48
CA PHE A 174 -4.86 17.68 7.68
C PHE A 174 -4.14 16.72 8.62
N GLY A 175 -2.82 16.61 8.44
CA GLY A 175 -1.96 15.75 9.26
C GLY A 175 -1.86 14.31 8.76
N GLY A 176 -1.49 13.43 9.68
CA GLY A 176 -1.07 12.06 9.34
C GLY A 176 0.30 12.02 8.66
N GLN A 177 0.74 10.81 8.34
CA GLN A 177 1.99 10.56 7.60
C GLN A 177 1.70 9.53 6.51
N LEU A 178 2.12 9.80 5.27
CA LEU A 178 2.08 8.79 4.23
C LEU A 178 3.18 7.77 4.50
N THR A 179 2.81 6.51 4.65
CA THR A 179 3.72 5.41 4.98
C THR A 179 3.87 4.46 3.80
N ALA A 180 5.04 3.82 3.71
CA ALA A 180 5.35 2.84 2.68
C ALA A 180 5.75 1.51 3.31
N ASN A 181 5.18 0.41 2.81
CA ASN A 181 5.53 -0.94 3.23
C ASN A 181 5.93 -1.77 2.02
N ARG A 182 7.08 -2.46 2.09
CA ARG A 182 7.55 -3.30 0.98
C ARG A 182 6.56 -4.44 0.74
N ILE A 183 6.14 -4.61 -0.50
CA ILE A 183 5.32 -5.74 -0.95
C ILE A 183 6.27 -6.85 -1.40
N PRO A 184 6.28 -8.04 -0.76
CA PRO A 184 7.15 -9.13 -1.16
C PRO A 184 6.83 -9.62 -2.57
N GLU A 185 7.87 -9.86 -3.36
CA GLU A 185 7.71 -10.53 -4.65
C GLU A 185 7.16 -11.96 -4.45
N PRO A 186 6.26 -12.43 -5.34
CA PRO A 186 5.69 -13.77 -5.26
C PRO A 186 6.74 -14.89 -5.16
N GLY A 187 7.89 -14.74 -5.81
CA GLY A 187 8.97 -15.75 -5.81
C GLY A 187 9.57 -16.02 -4.42
N THR A 188 9.64 -15.02 -3.54
CA THR A 188 10.21 -15.15 -2.19
C THR A 188 9.30 -15.95 -1.26
N ILE A 189 7.98 -15.89 -1.49
CA ILE A 189 6.98 -16.62 -0.69
C ILE A 189 7.05 -18.12 -0.98
N PHE A 190 7.25 -18.51 -2.25
CA PHE A 190 7.38 -19.91 -2.63
C PHE A 190 8.69 -20.56 -2.17
N GLY A 191 9.80 -19.81 -2.12
CA GLY A 191 11.08 -20.31 -1.60
C GLY A 191 11.03 -20.73 -0.12
N LEU A 192 10.23 -20.03 0.70
CA LEU A 192 10.02 -20.37 2.12
C LEU A 192 9.18 -21.64 2.32
N LEU A 193 8.20 -21.90 1.45
CA LEU A 193 7.35 -23.09 1.56
C LEU A 193 8.08 -24.39 1.17
N VAL A 194 9.02 -24.34 0.23
CA VAL A 194 9.77 -25.53 -0.20
C VAL A 194 10.71 -26.03 0.91
N LEU A 195 11.36 -25.14 1.66
CA LEU A 195 12.25 -25.52 2.76
C LEU A 195 11.53 -26.20 3.95
N GLY A 196 10.25 -25.92 4.16
CA GLY A 196 9.44 -26.56 5.21
C GLY A 196 9.05 -28.01 4.94
N SER A 197 9.14 -28.46 3.68
CA SER A 197 8.67 -29.79 3.26
C SER A 197 9.73 -30.91 3.34
N VAL A 198 11.01 -30.56 3.53
CA VAL A 198 12.12 -31.54 3.55
C VAL A 198 12.35 -32.13 4.96
N ALA A 199 11.83 -31.51 6.03
CA ALA A 199 12.02 -32.01 7.39
C ALA A 199 11.10 -33.20 7.78
N GLY A 200 10.09 -33.53 6.96
CA GLY A 200 9.08 -34.54 7.30
C GLY A 200 9.40 -35.99 6.93
N PHE A 201 10.43 -36.26 6.13
CA PHE A 201 10.64 -37.59 5.52
C PHE A 201 11.78 -38.43 6.08
N LEU A 202 12.36 -38.08 7.22
CA LEU A 202 13.39 -38.88 7.88
C LEU A 202 12.99 -39.31 9.30
N LYS A 203 11.98 -40.18 9.40
CA LYS A 203 11.83 -41.06 10.57
C LYS A 203 11.18 -42.38 10.18
N LYS A 204 12.00 -43.36 9.75
CA LYS A 204 11.63 -44.77 9.84
C LYS A 204 12.84 -45.65 10.20
N LYS A 205 12.91 -46.00 11.48
CA LYS A 205 13.54 -47.18 12.10
C LYS A 205 12.57 -47.60 13.22
N SER A 206 12.36 -48.85 13.61
CA SER A 206 12.66 -50.22 13.18
C SER A 206 11.92 -51.11 14.22
N ALA A 207 11.40 -52.29 13.85
CA ALA A 207 11.20 -53.49 14.70
C ALA A 207 10.41 -54.52 13.88
N SER A 208 11.02 -55.61 13.40
CA SER A 208 11.30 -56.88 14.11
C SER A 208 10.03 -57.62 14.54
N ALA A 209 9.72 -58.72 13.85
CA ALA A 209 8.75 -59.71 14.30
C ALA A 209 9.37 -61.11 14.16
N SER A 210 9.61 -61.73 15.31
CA SER A 210 10.00 -63.12 15.48
C SER A 210 8.89 -64.10 15.08
N ALA A 211 9.35 -65.29 14.71
CA ALA A 211 8.65 -66.48 14.28
C ALA A 211 7.42 -66.94 15.09
N ILE A 212 6.45 -67.54 14.38
CA ILE A 212 5.71 -68.75 14.84
C ILE A 212 5.56 -69.71 13.65
N LYS A 213 5.81 -70.99 13.93
CA LYS A 213 5.92 -72.15 13.04
C LYS A 213 4.63 -73.00 13.12
N LEU A 214 4.16 -73.51 11.98
CA LEU A 214 3.28 -74.67 11.75
C LEU A 214 3.54 -75.02 10.27
N THR A 215 4.13 -76.15 9.90
CA THR A 215 3.88 -77.56 10.22
C THR A 215 5.16 -78.38 10.18
#